data_AF-A0A5D6Y103-F1
#
_entry.id   AF-A0A5D6Y103-F1
#
_cell.length_a   1.000
_cell.length_b   1.000
_cell.length_c   1.000
_cell.angle_alpha   90.00
_cell.angle_beta   90.00
_cell.angle_gamma   90.00
#
_symmetry.space_group_name_H-M   'P 1'
#
loop_
_entity.id
_entity.type
_entity.pdbx_description
1 polymer ?
#
loop_
_entity_poly.entity_id
_entity_poly.type
_entity_poly.pdbx_seq_one_letter_code
_entity_poly.pdbx_strand_id
1 'polypeptide(L)'
;MLHTDSTAEDGAAPKKKKKAPYKDLERRREQNRVNAQRAYYRKLNTLDTLRTEVAVLEASFEAKMQAIKSEPFACFPGEETLLRYKNVAPSTAMSHHHHLQRLAAAHDALKDEQRMLKERYDLHVKFQCRVQLLVDSERPLSVEDLFGTQSEARRAKVLAELRVRCPARMQHPLSAVECHTIGLGVYDKIRTFTESGEFARTGGIVCGWEDRRCVEDGLLKLSLRKVFPNLTAYELAARTWPVLASPERLRSLYSARRKMHCEVAQHVDANNVVLYQEYEAKERDPITGRETDMLVLVRSLVLVTLLQINGGFVVLFYGIDPNRLEDRDEAAALASVGVSDRKVWLNKLSWCIFQDAGDADEDIGPAFASTVSAEGMNRSYWPPIELLVLSMRWEHEVIGPVFTLGSKNDPELMTSEPACAVLPQRLSVQFGSWTPFPTAPHDPSVFGFRDGTKWSEPCF
;
A
#
# COMPACT_ATOMS: atom_id res chain seq x y z
N MET A 1 51.95 -65.07 -11.47
CA MET A 1 52.95 -65.33 -12.52
C MET A 1 52.26 -65.22 -13.87
N LEU A 2 52.95 -64.64 -14.86
CA LEU A 2 52.51 -64.30 -16.24
C LEU A 2 51.75 -62.98 -16.32
N HIS A 3 51.94 -62.10 -17.30
CA HIS A 3 53.06 -61.73 -18.17
C HIS A 3 52.68 -60.31 -18.63
N THR A 4 53.65 -59.41 -18.76
CA THR A 4 53.48 -58.13 -19.46
C THR A 4 53.23 -58.39 -20.94
N ASP A 5 52.29 -57.70 -21.57
CA ASP A 5 52.67 -56.96 -22.78
C ASP A 5 51.70 -55.84 -23.16
N SER A 6 52.33 -54.81 -23.69
CA SER A 6 51.79 -53.57 -24.23
C SER A 6 51.38 -53.79 -25.68
N THR A 7 50.16 -53.39 -26.06
CA THR A 7 49.83 -53.14 -27.46
C THR A 7 49.11 -51.82 -27.60
N ALA A 8 49.77 -50.95 -28.37
CA ALA A 8 49.34 -49.63 -28.79
C ALA A 8 48.33 -49.72 -29.95
N GLU A 9 47.48 -48.69 -29.98
CA GLU A 9 46.93 -47.99 -31.15
C GLU A 9 46.47 -48.80 -32.37
N ASP A 10 45.16 -48.75 -32.64
CA ASP A 10 44.70 -48.63 -34.02
C ASP A 10 43.49 -47.68 -34.13
N GLY A 11 43.69 -46.60 -34.87
CA GLY A 11 42.81 -45.45 -34.96
C GLY A 11 41.67 -45.66 -35.97
N ALA A 12 40.45 -45.88 -35.48
CA ALA A 12 39.24 -45.77 -36.30
C ALA A 12 38.70 -44.33 -36.27
N ALA A 13 39.17 -43.50 -37.21
CA ALA A 13 38.69 -42.14 -37.41
C ALA A 13 37.17 -42.09 -37.66
N PRO A 14 36.39 -41.25 -36.95
CA PRO A 14 34.97 -41.11 -37.21
C PRO A 14 34.73 -40.46 -38.58
N LYS A 15 34.04 -41.20 -39.46
CA LYS A 15 33.61 -40.76 -40.80
C LYS A 15 32.85 -39.43 -40.68
N LYS A 16 33.50 -38.33 -41.11
CA LYS A 16 32.91 -36.98 -41.15
C LYS A 16 31.63 -37.03 -41.99
N LYS A 17 30.47 -36.94 -41.34
CA LYS A 17 29.18 -36.65 -42.02
C LYS A 17 29.38 -35.36 -42.80
N LYS A 18 29.38 -35.44 -44.14
CA LYS A 18 29.45 -34.26 -45.03
C LYS A 18 28.34 -33.29 -44.59
N LYS A 19 28.74 -32.17 -43.96
CA LYS A 19 27.81 -31.12 -43.54
C LYS A 19 27.11 -30.62 -44.80
N ALA A 20 25.79 -30.78 -44.86
CA ALA A 20 25.00 -30.28 -45.98
C ALA A 20 25.34 -28.80 -46.21
N PRO A 21 25.53 -28.37 -47.47
CA PRO A 21 25.91 -27.00 -47.79
C PRO A 21 24.91 -26.04 -47.15
N TYR A 22 25.39 -24.92 -46.60
CA TYR A 22 24.62 -23.95 -45.81
C TYR A 22 23.25 -23.59 -46.43
N LYS A 23 23.19 -23.45 -47.76
CA LYS A 23 21.95 -23.19 -48.52
C LYS A 23 20.87 -24.27 -48.37
N ASP A 24 21.27 -25.52 -48.18
CA ASP A 24 20.38 -26.67 -48.01
C ASP A 24 19.83 -26.76 -46.56
N LEU A 25 20.62 -26.30 -45.58
CA LEU A 25 20.18 -26.11 -44.19
C LEU A 25 19.19 -24.94 -44.07
N GLU A 26 19.44 -23.84 -44.77
CA GLU A 26 18.55 -22.68 -44.83
C GLU A 26 17.22 -23.04 -45.49
N ARG A 27 17.26 -23.78 -46.60
CA ARG A 27 16.06 -24.34 -47.25
C ARG A 27 15.27 -25.26 -46.32
N ARG A 28 15.94 -26.12 -45.55
CA ARG A 28 15.26 -27.01 -44.57
C ARG A 28 14.65 -26.22 -43.40
N ARG A 29 15.31 -25.15 -42.93
CA ARG A 29 14.76 -24.25 -41.90
C ARG A 29 13.53 -23.50 -42.41
N GLU A 30 13.58 -23.01 -43.64
CA GLU A 30 12.44 -22.34 -44.26
C GLU A 30 11.27 -23.31 -44.47
N GLN A 31 11.55 -24.52 -44.95
CA GLN A 31 10.53 -25.57 -45.09
C GLN A 31 9.91 -25.94 -43.74
N ASN A 32 10.72 -26.03 -42.67
CA ASN A 32 10.23 -26.27 -41.32
C ASN A 32 9.38 -25.10 -40.81
N ARG A 33 9.74 -23.85 -41.12
CA ARG A 33 8.98 -22.65 -40.77
C ARG A 33 7.61 -22.66 -41.46
N VAL A 34 7.57 -22.95 -42.76
CA VAL A 34 6.33 -23.09 -43.53
C VAL A 34 5.48 -24.26 -43.03
N ASN A 35 6.10 -25.40 -42.71
CA ASN A 35 5.38 -26.55 -42.16
C ASN A 35 4.79 -26.26 -40.78
N ALA A 36 5.54 -25.56 -39.91
CA ALA A 36 5.06 -25.11 -38.60
C ALA A 36 3.91 -24.11 -38.75
N GLN A 37 4.02 -23.17 -39.68
CA GLN A 37 2.96 -22.22 -40.00
C GLN A 37 1.70 -22.94 -40.53
N ARG A 38 1.85 -23.92 -41.44
CA ARG A 38 0.74 -24.76 -41.92
C ARG A 38 0.13 -25.63 -40.81
N ALA A 39 0.95 -26.13 -39.88
CA ALA A 39 0.46 -26.88 -38.71
C ALA A 39 -0.31 -25.96 -37.75
N TYR A 40 0.16 -24.73 -37.55
CA TYR A 40 -0.51 -23.70 -36.76
C TYR A 40 -1.87 -23.33 -37.35
N TYR A 41 -1.95 -23.01 -38.63
CA TYR A 41 -3.23 -22.68 -39.28
C TYR A 41 -4.18 -23.86 -39.37
N ARG A 42 -3.68 -25.10 -39.50
CA ARG A 42 -4.51 -26.30 -39.39
C ARG A 42 -5.14 -26.41 -37.99
N LYS A 43 -4.35 -26.23 -36.94
CA LYS A 43 -4.87 -26.22 -35.56
C LYS A 43 -5.87 -25.10 -35.33
N LEU A 44 -5.60 -23.91 -35.87
CA LEU A 44 -6.50 -22.75 -35.76
C LEU A 44 -7.84 -23.04 -36.45
N ASN A 45 -7.81 -23.56 -37.68
CA ASN A 45 -9.01 -23.96 -38.39
C ASN A 45 -9.77 -25.07 -37.65
N THR A 46 -9.08 -26.08 -37.11
CA THR A 46 -9.73 -27.12 -36.29
C THR A 46 -10.38 -26.54 -35.05
N LEU A 47 -9.73 -25.59 -34.36
CA LEU A 47 -10.33 -24.91 -33.21
C LEU A 47 -11.57 -24.08 -33.61
N ASP A 48 -11.53 -23.40 -34.74
CA ASP A 48 -12.69 -22.66 -35.22
C ASP A 48 -13.84 -23.60 -35.63
N THR A 49 -13.55 -24.73 -36.27
CA THR A 49 -14.56 -25.77 -36.53
C THR A 49 -15.17 -26.28 -35.23
N LEU A 50 -14.35 -26.63 -34.23
CA LEU A 50 -14.84 -27.09 -32.93
C LEU A 50 -15.66 -26.01 -32.20
N ARG A 51 -15.27 -24.74 -32.29
CA ARG A 51 -16.05 -23.63 -31.73
C ARG A 51 -17.42 -23.50 -32.41
N THR A 52 -17.47 -23.65 -33.73
CA THR A 52 -18.75 -23.64 -34.46
C THR A 52 -19.62 -24.83 -34.11
N GLU A 53 -19.05 -26.02 -33.96
CA GLU A 53 -19.78 -27.22 -33.54
C GLU A 53 -20.32 -27.08 -32.12
N VAL A 54 -19.52 -26.56 -31.19
CA VAL A 54 -19.96 -26.27 -29.82
C VAL A 54 -21.10 -25.24 -29.83
N ALA A 55 -20.98 -24.16 -30.60
CA ALA A 55 -22.04 -23.17 -30.69
C ALA A 55 -23.37 -23.75 -31.25
N VAL A 56 -23.29 -24.63 -32.25
CA VAL A 56 -24.47 -25.32 -32.80
C VAL A 56 -25.07 -26.27 -31.77
N LEU A 57 -24.24 -27.03 -31.05
CA LEU A 57 -24.69 -27.94 -30.00
C LEU A 57 -25.34 -27.18 -28.84
N GLU A 58 -24.73 -26.09 -28.39
CA GLU A 58 -25.25 -25.19 -27.36
C GLU A 58 -26.61 -24.61 -27.79
N ALA A 59 -26.74 -24.10 -29.02
CA ALA A 59 -28.02 -23.61 -29.54
C ALA A 59 -29.09 -24.70 -29.63
N SER A 60 -28.71 -25.92 -30.06
CA SER A 60 -29.63 -27.06 -30.13
C SER A 60 -30.10 -27.52 -28.74
N PHE A 61 -29.20 -27.44 -27.75
CA PHE A 61 -29.49 -27.76 -26.36
C PHE A 61 -30.41 -26.70 -25.75
N GLU A 62 -30.10 -25.41 -25.95
CA GLU A 62 -30.94 -24.30 -25.48
C GLU A 62 -32.35 -24.35 -26.10
N ALA A 63 -32.48 -24.64 -27.39
CA ALA A 63 -33.78 -24.82 -28.05
C ALA A 63 -34.60 -25.97 -27.44
N LYS A 64 -33.97 -27.13 -27.18
CA LYS A 64 -34.62 -28.26 -26.51
C LYS A 64 -35.03 -27.92 -25.07
N MET A 65 -34.18 -27.21 -24.35
CA MET A 65 -34.45 -26.79 -22.97
C MET A 65 -35.58 -25.75 -22.90
N GLN A 66 -35.63 -24.82 -23.85
CA GLN A 66 -36.74 -23.86 -23.98
C GLN A 66 -38.05 -24.57 -24.32
N ALA A 67 -38.04 -25.55 -25.23
CA ALA A 67 -39.22 -26.35 -25.55
C ALA A 67 -39.76 -27.10 -24.33
N ILE A 68 -38.89 -27.69 -23.50
CA ILE A 68 -39.28 -28.36 -22.24
C ILE A 68 -39.83 -27.38 -21.21
N LYS A 69 -39.33 -26.13 -21.17
CA LYS A 69 -39.83 -25.07 -20.27
C LYS A 69 -41.15 -24.47 -20.76
N SER A 70 -41.42 -24.50 -22.06
CA SER A 70 -42.56 -23.83 -22.68
C SER A 70 -43.78 -24.71 -22.92
N GLU A 71 -43.70 -26.04 -22.74
CA GLU A 71 -44.89 -26.89 -22.84
C GLU A 71 -45.85 -26.61 -21.66
N PRO A 72 -47.02 -25.99 -21.90
CA PRO A 72 -48.04 -25.88 -20.89
C PRO A 72 -48.73 -27.23 -20.79
N PHE A 73 -49.01 -27.68 -19.56
CA PHE A 73 -49.91 -28.81 -19.31
C PHE A 73 -51.20 -28.58 -20.12
N ALA A 74 -51.47 -29.41 -21.13
CA ALA A 74 -52.66 -29.30 -21.94
C ALA A 74 -53.89 -29.43 -21.00
N CYS A 75 -54.55 -28.30 -20.78
CA CYS A 75 -55.83 -28.22 -20.10
C CYS A 75 -56.83 -29.03 -20.94
N PHE A 76 -57.33 -30.15 -20.41
CA PHE A 76 -58.46 -30.84 -21.02
C PHE A 76 -59.73 -29.97 -20.87
N PRO A 77 -60.56 -29.86 -21.92
CA PRO A 77 -61.78 -29.06 -21.89
C PRO A 77 -62.93 -29.79 -21.18
N GLY A 78 -63.75 -29.05 -20.43
CA GLY A 78 -65.14 -29.41 -20.14
C GLY A 78 -65.40 -30.26 -18.89
N GLU A 79 -66.07 -29.65 -17.91
CA GLU A 79 -66.84 -30.33 -16.86
C GLU A 79 -67.96 -31.21 -17.48
N GLU A 80 -67.67 -32.40 -18.00
CA GLU A 80 -68.72 -33.43 -18.16
C GLU A 80 -68.22 -34.88 -18.37
N THR A 81 -66.92 -35.17 -18.20
CA THR A 81 -66.40 -36.56 -18.37
C THR A 81 -65.66 -37.08 -17.13
N LEU A 82 -66.12 -36.69 -15.95
CA LEU A 82 -65.53 -37.05 -14.64
C LEU A 82 -65.97 -38.43 -14.12
N LEU A 83 -66.21 -39.42 -15.00
CA LEU A 83 -66.58 -40.78 -14.59
C LEU A 83 -65.90 -41.92 -15.35
N ARG A 84 -64.91 -41.68 -16.22
CA ARG A 84 -64.32 -42.77 -17.01
C ARG A 84 -62.81 -42.90 -17.13
N TYR A 85 -62.02 -42.28 -16.26
CA TYR A 85 -60.59 -42.59 -16.15
C TYR A 85 -60.13 -42.62 -14.69
N LYS A 86 -60.60 -43.63 -13.94
CA LYS A 86 -60.14 -43.92 -12.58
C LYS A 86 -58.97 -44.91 -12.51
N ASN A 87 -58.40 -45.35 -13.64
CA ASN A 87 -57.37 -46.41 -13.67
C ASN A 87 -56.24 -46.14 -14.68
N VAL A 88 -55.50 -45.04 -14.54
CA VAL A 88 -54.14 -44.97 -15.10
C VAL A 88 -53.24 -44.42 -14.00
N ALA A 89 -52.26 -45.21 -13.57
CA ALA A 89 -51.24 -44.80 -12.62
C ALA A 89 -50.63 -43.44 -13.04
N PRO A 90 -50.23 -42.56 -12.10
CA PRO A 90 -49.56 -41.31 -12.46
C PRO A 90 -48.37 -41.65 -13.35
N SER A 91 -48.50 -41.35 -14.64
CA SER A 91 -47.56 -41.77 -15.66
C SER A 91 -46.16 -41.35 -15.24
N THR A 92 -45.20 -42.29 -15.28
CA THR A 92 -43.77 -42.08 -15.03
C THR A 92 -43.23 -40.84 -15.77
N ALA A 93 -43.89 -40.47 -16.89
CA ALA A 93 -43.63 -39.26 -17.66
C ALA A 93 -43.85 -37.94 -16.87
N MET A 94 -44.85 -37.84 -15.99
CA MET A 94 -45.08 -36.64 -15.18
C MET A 94 -43.98 -36.45 -14.12
N SER A 95 -43.54 -37.53 -13.48
CA SER A 95 -42.43 -37.50 -12.53
C SER A 95 -41.10 -37.15 -13.23
N HIS A 96 -40.90 -37.65 -14.45
CA HIS A 96 -39.70 -37.39 -15.24
C HIS A 96 -39.65 -35.95 -15.75
N HIS A 97 -40.79 -35.39 -16.19
CA HIS A 97 -40.88 -33.99 -16.63
C HIS A 97 -40.57 -33.01 -15.50
N HIS A 98 -41.16 -33.21 -14.31
CA HIS A 98 -40.85 -32.38 -13.14
C HIS A 98 -39.38 -32.50 -12.71
N HIS A 99 -38.76 -33.68 -12.85
CA HIS A 99 -37.34 -33.87 -12.60
C HIS A 99 -36.47 -33.11 -13.60
N LEU A 100 -36.81 -33.13 -14.90
CA LEU A 100 -36.11 -32.38 -15.94
C LEU A 100 -36.24 -30.86 -15.76
N GLN A 101 -37.39 -30.36 -15.35
CA GLN A 101 -37.57 -28.94 -15.02
C GLN A 101 -36.70 -28.51 -13.83
N ARG A 102 -36.59 -29.34 -12.79
CA ARG A 102 -35.70 -29.09 -11.65
C ARG A 102 -34.22 -29.08 -12.06
N LEU A 103 -33.82 -30.02 -12.92
CA LEU A 103 -32.46 -30.05 -13.47
C LEU A 103 -32.17 -28.84 -14.37
N ALA A 104 -33.15 -28.38 -15.14
CA ALA A 104 -33.05 -27.16 -15.95
C ALA A 104 -32.82 -25.92 -15.09
N ALA A 105 -33.60 -25.75 -14.02
CA ALA A 105 -33.45 -24.64 -13.10
C ALA A 105 -32.10 -24.69 -12.35
N ALA A 106 -31.66 -25.87 -11.94
CA ALA A 106 -30.35 -26.05 -11.30
C ALA A 106 -29.19 -25.76 -12.27
N HIS A 107 -29.32 -26.16 -13.54
CA HIS A 107 -28.34 -25.87 -14.58
C HIS A 107 -28.21 -24.36 -14.84
N ASP A 108 -29.33 -23.64 -14.92
CA ASP A 108 -29.30 -22.18 -15.11
C ASP A 108 -28.67 -21.47 -13.91
N ALA A 109 -29.02 -21.88 -12.68
CA ALA A 109 -28.43 -21.35 -11.46
C ALA A 109 -26.91 -21.56 -11.40
N LEU A 110 -26.44 -22.75 -11.78
CA LEU A 110 -25.00 -23.04 -11.86
C LEU A 110 -24.29 -22.25 -12.96
N LYS A 111 -24.95 -22.01 -14.11
CA LYS A 111 -24.39 -21.19 -15.21
C LYS A 111 -24.23 -19.72 -14.78
N ASP A 112 -25.17 -19.20 -14.00
CA ASP A 112 -25.07 -17.85 -13.42
C ASP A 112 -24.02 -17.77 -12.32
N GLU A 113 -23.94 -18.76 -11.43
CA GLU A 113 -22.89 -18.85 -10.41
C GLU A 113 -21.50 -18.93 -11.05
N GLN A 114 -21.31 -19.76 -12.08
CA GLN A 114 -20.04 -19.87 -12.80
C GLN A 114 -19.64 -18.55 -13.46
N ARG A 115 -20.60 -17.79 -14.01
CA ARG A 115 -20.36 -16.45 -14.57
C ARG A 115 -19.83 -15.50 -13.49
N MET A 116 -20.50 -15.43 -12.34
CA MET A 116 -20.08 -14.60 -11.22
C MET A 116 -18.70 -15.00 -10.67
N LEU A 117 -18.42 -16.30 -10.54
CA LEU A 117 -17.12 -16.81 -10.11
C LEU A 117 -16.02 -16.41 -11.09
N LYS A 118 -16.29 -16.48 -12.40
CA LYS A 118 -15.32 -16.07 -13.42
C LYS A 118 -15.03 -14.58 -13.36
N GLU A 119 -16.05 -13.74 -13.19
CA GLU A 119 -15.87 -12.30 -13.01
C GLU A 119 -15.05 -11.97 -11.76
N ARG A 120 -15.31 -12.65 -10.64
CA ARG A 120 -14.52 -12.50 -9.40
C ARG A 120 -13.09 -12.99 -9.57
N TYR A 121 -12.89 -14.12 -10.26
CA TYR A 121 -11.57 -14.65 -10.56
C TYR A 121 -10.78 -13.67 -11.43
N ASP A 122 -11.37 -13.14 -12.49
CA ASP A 122 -10.73 -12.17 -13.37
C ASP A 122 -10.37 -10.88 -12.61
N LEU A 123 -11.22 -10.43 -11.69
CA LEU A 123 -10.91 -9.30 -10.80
C LEU A 123 -9.75 -9.63 -9.85
N HIS A 124 -9.75 -10.83 -9.27
CA HIS A 124 -8.69 -11.30 -8.39
C HIS A 124 -7.36 -11.43 -9.13
N VAL A 125 -7.34 -11.96 -10.35
CA VAL A 125 -6.15 -12.04 -11.19
C VAL A 125 -5.65 -10.66 -11.56
N LYS A 126 -6.54 -9.72 -11.94
CA LYS A 126 -6.14 -8.32 -12.18
C LYS A 126 -5.54 -7.68 -10.94
N PHE A 127 -6.13 -7.92 -9.77
CA PHE A 127 -5.60 -7.46 -8.49
C PHE A 127 -4.22 -8.08 -8.21
N GLN A 128 -4.08 -9.42 -8.31
CA GLN A 128 -2.81 -10.10 -8.13
C GLN A 128 -1.74 -9.62 -9.11
N CYS A 129 -2.06 -9.42 -10.39
CA CYS A 129 -1.11 -8.86 -11.35
C CYS A 129 -0.67 -7.45 -10.96
N ARG A 130 -1.58 -6.60 -10.46
CA ARG A 130 -1.23 -5.26 -9.95
C ARG A 130 -0.35 -5.36 -8.71
N VAL A 131 -0.69 -6.23 -7.75
CA VAL A 131 0.12 -6.47 -6.55
C VAL A 131 1.49 -7.03 -6.93
N GLN A 132 1.57 -7.96 -7.88
CA GLN A 132 2.83 -8.54 -8.36
C GLN A 132 3.68 -7.48 -9.04
N LEU A 133 3.09 -6.62 -9.89
CA LEU A 133 3.80 -5.46 -10.45
C LEU A 133 4.29 -4.52 -9.36
N LEU A 134 3.53 -4.35 -8.27
CA LEU A 134 3.92 -3.53 -7.11
C LEU A 134 5.00 -4.20 -6.26
N VAL A 135 5.05 -5.53 -6.18
CA VAL A 135 6.11 -6.30 -5.52
C VAL A 135 7.34 -6.45 -6.41
N ASP A 136 7.20 -6.38 -7.74
CA ASP A 136 8.31 -6.48 -8.70
C ASP A 136 9.00 -5.14 -8.92
N SER A 137 8.25 -4.05 -9.15
CA SER A 137 7.97 -3.14 -8.05
C SER A 137 9.03 -3.06 -6.98
N GLU A 138 8.56 -3.31 -5.75
CA GLU A 138 9.11 -3.87 -4.51
C GLU A 138 10.52 -4.44 -4.42
N ARG A 139 10.93 -5.20 -5.45
CA ARG A 139 12.05 -6.11 -5.31
C ARG A 139 13.27 -5.36 -4.79
N PRO A 140 14.01 -5.95 -3.83
CA PRO A 140 15.35 -5.46 -3.57
C PRO A 140 16.04 -5.45 -4.93
N LEU A 141 16.44 -4.24 -5.29
CA LEU A 141 17.33 -3.87 -6.39
C LEU A 141 18.12 -5.11 -6.85
N SER A 142 18.06 -5.42 -8.16
CA SER A 142 18.99 -6.40 -8.77
C SER A 142 20.40 -6.12 -8.25
N VAL A 143 21.30 -7.11 -8.25
CA VAL A 143 22.72 -6.83 -7.96
C VAL A 143 23.26 -5.69 -8.84
N GLU A 144 22.69 -5.49 -10.03
CA GLU A 144 22.95 -4.36 -10.93
C GLU A 144 22.34 -3.02 -10.50
N ASP A 145 21.27 -3.02 -9.68
CA ASP A 145 20.65 -1.83 -9.09
C ASP A 145 21.19 -1.53 -7.67
N LEU A 146 21.72 -2.54 -6.96
CA LEU A 146 22.46 -2.40 -5.69
C LEU A 146 23.79 -1.67 -5.91
N PHE A 147 24.39 -1.86 -7.09
CA PHE A 147 25.34 -0.92 -7.66
C PHE A 147 24.57 0.13 -8.45
N GLY A 148 23.85 1.02 -7.77
CA GLY A 148 23.15 2.12 -8.41
C GLY A 148 24.01 2.74 -9.51
N THR A 149 23.41 3.12 -10.64
CA THR A 149 24.15 3.69 -11.79
C THR A 149 25.19 4.67 -11.26
N GLN A 150 26.40 4.74 -11.83
CA GLN A 150 27.45 5.65 -11.34
C GLN A 150 26.93 7.08 -11.07
N SER A 151 25.91 7.49 -11.82
CA SER A 151 25.13 8.72 -11.61
C SER A 151 24.44 8.81 -10.23
N GLU A 152 23.71 7.77 -9.78
CA GLU A 152 23.04 7.75 -8.47
C GLU A 152 24.02 7.73 -7.31
N ALA A 153 25.07 6.91 -7.38
CA ALA A 153 26.09 6.84 -6.34
C ALA A 153 26.83 8.19 -6.21
N ARG A 154 27.17 8.80 -7.34
CA ARG A 154 27.73 10.16 -7.39
C ARG A 154 26.76 11.18 -6.79
N ARG A 155 25.48 11.12 -7.13
CA ARG A 155 24.46 12.03 -6.59
C ARG A 155 24.31 11.89 -5.07
N ALA A 156 24.17 10.66 -4.57
CA ALA A 156 24.06 10.40 -3.15
C ALA A 156 25.29 10.92 -2.37
N LYS A 157 26.50 10.76 -2.94
CA LYS A 157 27.73 11.29 -2.35
C LYS A 157 27.73 12.81 -2.29
N VAL A 158 27.43 13.50 -3.40
CA VAL A 158 27.41 14.98 -3.44
C VAL A 158 26.35 15.54 -2.48
N LEU A 159 25.15 14.94 -2.43
CA LEU A 159 24.10 15.35 -1.50
C LEU A 159 24.51 15.10 -0.04
N ALA A 160 25.18 13.99 0.26
CA ALA A 160 25.71 13.73 1.60
C ALA A 160 26.76 14.77 2.00
N GLU A 161 27.71 15.09 1.12
CA GLU A 161 28.72 16.13 1.34
C GLU A 161 28.10 17.53 1.49
N LEU A 162 27.04 17.83 0.75
CA LEU A 162 26.29 19.08 0.87
C LEU A 162 25.60 19.18 2.24
N ARG A 163 24.92 18.14 2.69
CA ARG A 163 24.23 18.10 3.99
C ARG A 163 25.20 18.27 5.17
N VAL A 164 26.40 17.70 5.06
CA VAL A 164 27.45 17.89 6.08
C VAL A 164 28.01 19.32 6.07
N ARG A 165 28.20 19.91 4.89
CA ARG A 165 28.73 21.28 4.75
C ARG A 165 27.71 22.35 5.15
N CYS A 166 26.44 22.11 4.85
CA CYS A 166 25.33 23.05 5.00
C CYS A 166 24.15 22.39 5.75
N PRO A 167 24.27 22.14 7.07
CA PRO A 167 23.19 21.55 7.85
C PRO A 167 22.00 22.50 8.01
N ALA A 168 20.81 21.96 8.30
CA ALA A 168 19.63 22.77 8.60
C ALA A 168 19.84 23.60 9.86
N ARG A 169 19.69 24.91 9.72
CA ARG A 169 19.75 25.85 10.84
C ARG A 169 18.60 26.82 10.74
N MET A 170 18.00 27.08 11.90
CA MET A 170 16.92 28.05 12.02
C MET A 170 17.52 29.46 12.12
N GLN A 171 17.21 30.31 11.14
CA GLN A 171 17.43 31.74 11.23
C GLN A 171 16.46 32.39 12.24
N HIS A 172 15.22 31.89 12.29
CA HIS A 172 14.17 32.35 13.20
C HIS A 172 13.67 31.19 14.07
N PRO A 173 14.39 30.84 15.16
CA PRO A 173 14.07 29.70 16.01
C PRO A 173 12.68 29.81 16.65
N LEU A 174 12.01 28.67 16.82
CA LEU A 174 10.75 28.59 17.55
C LEU A 174 10.97 28.60 19.06
N SER A 175 10.09 29.27 19.79
CA SER A 175 10.03 29.18 21.26
C SER A 175 9.08 28.07 21.71
N ALA A 176 9.25 27.55 22.93
CA ALA A 176 8.34 26.55 23.49
C ALA A 176 6.87 27.04 23.55
N VAL A 177 6.67 28.33 23.86
CA VAL A 177 5.33 28.96 23.91
C VAL A 177 4.69 29.02 22.52
N GLU A 178 5.49 29.33 21.50
CA GLU A 178 5.04 29.34 20.10
C GLU A 178 4.68 27.93 19.64
N CYS A 179 5.52 26.93 19.93
CA CYS A 179 5.23 25.52 19.66
C CYS A 179 3.93 25.06 20.31
N HIS A 180 3.71 25.42 21.58
CA HIS A 180 2.49 25.06 22.30
C HIS A 180 1.24 25.73 21.68
N THR A 181 1.33 27.01 21.36
CA THR A 181 0.24 27.77 20.71
C THR A 181 -0.13 27.18 19.35
N ILE A 182 0.87 26.88 18.51
CA ILE A 182 0.68 26.21 17.23
C ILE A 182 0.04 24.84 17.44
N GLY A 183 0.58 24.07 18.39
CA GLY A 183 0.12 22.73 18.72
C GLY A 183 -1.36 22.67 19.09
N LEU A 184 -1.80 23.53 20.01
CA LEU A 184 -3.21 23.63 20.41
C LEU A 184 -4.11 24.05 19.25
N GLY A 185 -3.71 25.09 18.48
CA GLY A 185 -4.50 25.56 17.35
C GLY A 185 -4.63 24.52 16.22
N VAL A 186 -3.62 23.67 16.03
CA VAL A 186 -3.68 22.55 15.08
C VAL A 186 -4.53 21.41 15.64
N TYR A 187 -4.41 21.10 16.92
CA TYR A 187 -5.23 20.08 17.58
C TYR A 187 -6.73 20.41 17.51
N ASP A 188 -7.13 21.68 17.71
CA ASP A 188 -8.53 22.09 17.58
C ASP A 188 -9.08 21.88 16.17
N LYS A 189 -8.26 22.09 15.13
CA LYS A 189 -8.63 21.79 13.74
C LYS A 189 -8.81 20.28 13.52
N ILE A 190 -7.91 19.47 14.07
CA ILE A 190 -7.99 18.00 13.99
C ILE A 190 -9.23 17.49 14.73
N ARG A 191 -9.52 18.04 15.90
CA ARG A 191 -10.68 17.68 16.70
C ARG A 191 -11.97 17.98 15.95
N THR A 192 -12.10 19.21 15.45
CA THR A 192 -13.26 19.62 14.64
C THR A 192 -13.45 18.70 13.44
N PHE A 193 -12.36 18.35 12.75
CA PHE A 193 -12.37 17.42 11.63
C PHE A 193 -12.80 15.99 12.01
N THR A 194 -12.34 15.51 13.16
CA THR A 194 -12.66 14.15 13.65
C THR A 194 -14.13 14.06 14.09
N GLU A 195 -14.67 15.13 14.65
CA GLU A 195 -16.07 15.24 15.10
C GLU A 195 -17.06 15.51 13.94
N SER A 196 -16.63 16.15 12.85
CA SER A 196 -17.52 16.64 11.79
C SER A 196 -17.90 15.62 10.68
N GLY A 197 -17.33 14.41 10.66
CA GLY A 197 -17.21 13.65 9.42
C GLY A 197 -18.03 12.38 9.26
N GLU A 198 -18.79 12.30 8.16
CA GLU A 198 -19.10 11.04 7.46
C GLU A 198 -17.83 10.55 6.74
N PHE A 199 -17.16 9.54 7.30
CA PHE A 199 -15.96 8.96 6.70
C PHE A 199 -16.30 7.75 5.83
N ALA A 200 -15.78 7.72 4.60
CA ALA A 200 -15.79 6.51 3.81
C ALA A 200 -14.82 5.49 4.44
N ARG A 201 -15.29 4.25 4.59
CA ARG A 201 -14.48 3.12 5.06
C ARG A 201 -14.34 2.11 3.93
N THR A 202 -13.21 1.44 3.83
CA THR A 202 -13.07 0.29 2.92
C THR A 202 -13.78 -0.95 3.50
N GLY A 203 -14.05 -0.95 4.81
CA GLY A 203 -14.70 -2.05 5.54
C GLY A 203 -13.77 -3.24 5.81
N GLY A 204 -12.50 -3.14 5.39
CA GLY A 204 -11.47 -4.13 5.66
C GLY A 204 -10.60 -3.73 6.85
N ILE A 205 -10.21 -4.72 7.65
CA ILE A 205 -9.24 -4.56 8.74
C ILE A 205 -7.96 -5.29 8.32
N VAL A 206 -6.82 -4.60 8.31
CA VAL A 206 -5.52 -5.18 7.95
C VAL A 206 -4.60 -5.14 9.17
N CYS A 207 -4.24 -6.31 9.72
CA CYS A 207 -3.42 -6.42 10.93
C CYS A 207 -3.97 -5.58 12.11
N GLY A 208 -5.29 -5.44 12.24
CA GLY A 208 -5.94 -4.62 13.27
C GLY A 208 -6.06 -3.13 12.92
N TRP A 209 -5.55 -2.68 11.77
CA TRP A 209 -5.73 -1.32 11.27
C TRP A 209 -7.01 -1.21 10.43
N GLU A 210 -7.88 -0.29 10.80
CA GLU A 210 -9.10 0.10 10.08
C GLU A 210 -8.89 1.45 9.39
N ASP A 211 -9.32 1.61 8.14
CA ASP A 211 -9.20 2.86 7.39
C ASP A 211 -10.43 3.76 7.50
N ARG A 212 -10.18 5.07 7.57
CA ARG A 212 -11.16 6.14 7.40
C ARG A 212 -10.61 7.17 6.43
N ARG A 213 -11.41 7.56 5.44
CA ARG A 213 -11.01 8.58 4.48
C ARG A 213 -12.15 9.51 4.12
N CYS A 214 -11.82 10.75 3.84
CA CYS A 214 -12.72 11.70 3.19
C CYS A 214 -11.93 12.56 2.20
N VAL A 215 -12.63 13.12 1.23
CA VAL A 215 -12.08 14.11 0.30
C VAL A 215 -12.78 15.43 0.61
N GLU A 216 -12.02 16.41 1.05
CA GLU A 216 -12.50 17.74 1.43
C GLU A 216 -11.54 18.77 0.85
N ASP A 217 -12.07 19.82 0.20
CA ASP A 217 -11.28 20.88 -0.43
C ASP A 217 -10.20 20.39 -1.42
N GLY A 218 -10.46 19.30 -2.15
CA GLY A 218 -9.47 18.70 -3.04
C GLY A 218 -8.29 18.05 -2.32
N LEU A 219 -8.40 17.82 -1.01
CA LEU A 219 -7.44 17.10 -0.18
C LEU A 219 -8.04 15.77 0.27
N LEU A 220 -7.31 14.68 0.03
CA LEU A 220 -7.62 13.37 0.59
C LEU A 220 -7.08 13.36 2.03
N LYS A 221 -7.99 13.31 3.00
CA LYS A 221 -7.67 13.11 4.40
C LYS A 221 -7.84 11.63 4.71
N LEU A 222 -6.80 11.01 5.23
CA LEU A 222 -6.76 9.59 5.54
C LEU A 222 -6.39 9.41 7.02
N SER A 223 -7.08 8.49 7.69
CA SER A 223 -6.82 8.08 9.06
C SER A 223 -6.86 6.55 9.17
N LEU A 224 -5.95 5.99 9.95
CA LEU A 224 -5.87 4.57 10.29
C LEU A 224 -6.05 4.44 11.80
N ARG A 225 -6.96 3.57 12.24
CA ARG A 225 -7.24 3.30 13.65
C ARG A 225 -6.85 1.87 14.00
N LYS A 226 -6.25 1.68 15.17
CA LYS A 226 -6.01 0.35 15.76
C LYS A 226 -6.20 0.41 17.27
N VAL A 227 -6.60 -0.68 17.90
CA VAL A 227 -6.65 -0.82 19.36
C VAL A 227 -5.51 -1.74 19.80
N PHE A 228 -4.75 -1.31 20.82
CA PHE A 228 -3.68 -2.12 21.41
C PHE A 228 -4.10 -2.58 22.80
N PRO A 229 -4.41 -3.87 22.99
CA PRO A 229 -4.81 -4.38 24.30
C PRO A 229 -3.63 -4.30 25.27
N ASN A 230 -3.92 -4.03 26.54
CA ASN A 230 -2.95 -3.99 27.64
C ASN A 230 -1.88 -2.89 27.54
N LEU A 231 -2.09 -1.86 26.73
CA LEU A 231 -1.23 -0.68 26.69
C LEU A 231 -2.07 0.56 26.94
N THR A 232 -1.58 1.40 27.85
CA THR A 232 -2.17 2.72 28.11
C THR A 232 -1.75 3.72 27.02
N ALA A 233 -2.54 4.77 26.84
CA ALA A 233 -2.22 5.89 25.96
C ALA A 233 -0.86 6.52 26.32
N TYR A 234 -0.57 6.61 27.63
CA TYR A 234 0.70 7.11 28.14
C TYR A 234 1.88 6.25 27.69
N GLU A 235 1.82 4.93 27.88
CA GLU A 235 2.89 4.02 27.49
C GLU A 235 3.14 4.07 25.98
N LEU A 236 2.07 4.14 25.19
CA LEU A 236 2.17 4.18 23.75
C LEU A 236 2.78 5.50 23.26
N ALA A 237 2.37 6.62 23.83
CA ALA A 237 2.95 7.93 23.53
C ALA A 237 4.44 7.99 23.94
N ALA A 238 4.77 7.50 25.13
CA ALA A 238 6.14 7.48 25.65
C ALA A 238 7.10 6.63 24.80
N ARG A 239 6.62 5.51 24.23
CA ARG A 239 7.41 4.68 23.30
C ARG A 239 7.47 5.28 21.89
N THR A 240 6.43 5.98 21.47
CA THR A 240 6.34 6.60 20.14
C THR A 240 7.23 7.83 20.01
N TRP A 241 7.25 8.68 21.03
CA TRP A 241 7.94 9.96 20.95
C TRP A 241 9.43 9.83 20.58
N PRO A 242 10.24 8.93 21.18
CA PRO A 242 11.63 8.74 20.78
C PRO A 242 11.83 8.23 19.35
N VAL A 243 10.83 7.57 18.75
CA VAL A 243 10.87 7.14 17.35
C VAL A 243 10.65 8.33 16.43
N LEU A 244 9.61 9.12 16.71
CA LEU A 244 9.17 10.20 15.83
C LEU A 244 10.00 11.47 15.97
N ALA A 245 10.56 11.73 17.14
CA ALA A 245 11.46 12.86 17.40
C ALA A 245 12.90 12.61 16.91
N SER A 246 13.28 11.35 16.66
CA SER A 246 14.61 10.99 16.15
C SER A 246 14.62 10.98 14.61
N PRO A 247 15.48 11.75 13.94
CA PRO A 247 15.56 11.71 12.48
C PRO A 247 15.90 10.33 11.91
N GLU A 248 16.78 9.58 12.58
CA GLU A 248 17.24 8.28 12.12
C GLU A 248 16.13 7.23 12.19
N ARG A 249 15.41 7.18 13.32
CA ARG A 249 14.30 6.25 13.54
C ARG A 249 13.07 6.66 12.73
N LEU A 250 12.78 7.96 12.60
CA LEU A 250 11.70 8.43 11.74
C LEU A 250 11.96 8.04 10.28
N ARG A 251 13.20 8.20 9.80
CA ARG A 251 13.59 7.82 8.44
C ARG A 251 13.41 6.33 8.18
N SER A 252 13.66 5.45 9.16
CA SER A 252 13.50 3.99 8.98
C SER A 252 12.04 3.57 8.79
N LEU A 253 11.08 4.41 9.20
CA LEU A 253 9.65 4.16 8.96
C LEU A 253 9.27 4.35 7.48
N TYR A 254 9.99 5.20 6.75
CA TYR A 254 9.73 5.45 5.33
C TYR A 254 10.37 4.39 4.43
N SER A 255 9.80 4.20 3.24
CA SER A 255 10.38 3.28 2.24
C SER A 255 11.77 3.75 1.84
N ALA A 256 12.73 2.82 1.76
CA ALA A 256 14.09 3.09 1.29
C ALA A 256 14.11 3.78 -0.10
N ARG A 257 13.06 3.56 -0.90
CA ARG A 257 12.88 4.21 -2.21
C ARG A 257 12.68 5.72 -2.15
N ARG A 258 12.06 6.23 -1.09
CA ARG A 258 11.90 7.68 -0.95
C ARG A 258 13.25 8.37 -0.73
N LYS A 259 14.33 7.62 -0.41
CA LYS A 259 15.67 8.17 -0.13
C LYS A 259 15.59 9.39 0.80
N MET A 260 14.70 9.31 1.78
CA MET A 260 14.39 10.43 2.67
C MET A 260 15.61 10.77 3.51
N HIS A 261 16.03 12.02 3.44
CA HIS A 261 16.93 12.62 4.40
C HIS A 261 16.11 13.34 5.47
N CYS A 262 16.55 13.21 6.71
CA CYS A 262 15.97 13.91 7.84
C CYS A 262 17.09 14.33 8.78
N GLU A 263 17.01 15.57 9.28
CA GLU A 263 17.92 16.11 10.29
C GLU A 263 17.15 17.05 11.22
N VAL A 264 17.69 17.28 12.42
CA VAL A 264 17.12 18.25 13.36
C VAL A 264 17.57 19.65 12.98
N ALA A 265 16.62 20.53 12.69
CA ALA A 265 16.89 21.95 12.49
C ALA A 265 16.96 22.71 13.83
N GLN A 266 16.17 22.28 14.83
CA GLN A 266 16.17 22.84 16.18
C GLN A 266 15.59 21.87 17.20
N HIS A 267 16.25 21.72 18.34
CA HIS A 267 15.63 21.19 19.56
C HIS A 267 15.07 22.35 20.38
N VAL A 268 13.75 22.36 20.63
CA VAL A 268 13.10 23.43 21.40
C VAL A 268 13.04 23.05 22.88
N ASP A 269 12.54 21.84 23.17
CA ASP A 269 12.50 21.26 24.51
C ASP A 269 12.35 19.72 24.42
N ALA A 270 11.97 19.06 25.52
CA ALA A 270 11.79 17.61 25.59
C ALA A 270 10.64 17.06 24.72
N ASN A 271 9.66 17.89 24.39
CA ASN A 271 8.41 17.55 23.70
C ASN A 271 8.28 18.24 22.33
N ASN A 272 9.26 19.04 21.93
CA ASN A 272 9.20 19.86 20.72
C ASN A 272 10.54 19.78 19.96
N VAL A 273 10.49 19.30 18.73
CA VAL A 273 11.63 19.27 17.81
C VAL A 273 11.22 19.75 16.43
N VAL A 274 12.08 20.53 15.79
CA VAL A 274 11.91 20.96 14.40
C VAL A 274 12.79 20.09 13.51
N LEU A 275 12.16 19.38 12.57
CA LEU A 275 12.83 18.50 11.64
C LEU A 275 12.84 19.12 10.24
N TYR A 276 13.99 19.07 9.60
CA TYR A 276 14.12 19.26 8.17
C TYR A 276 14.03 17.90 7.48
N GLN A 277 13.18 17.79 6.46
CA GLN A 277 12.95 16.58 5.68
C GLN A 277 13.16 16.88 4.21
N GLU A 278 13.82 15.98 3.51
CA GLU A 278 14.11 16.11 2.08
C GLU A 278 14.01 14.74 1.40
N TYR A 279 13.41 14.69 0.22
CA TYR A 279 13.41 13.49 -0.61
C TYR A 279 13.47 13.83 -2.11
N GLU A 280 14.02 12.90 -2.89
CA GLU A 280 14.09 13.02 -4.35
C GLU A 280 12.72 12.67 -4.96
N ALA A 281 12.25 13.51 -5.88
CA ALA A 281 11.08 13.23 -6.72
C ALA A 281 11.38 13.58 -8.18
N LYS A 282 10.65 12.99 -9.12
CA LYS A 282 10.68 13.43 -10.51
C LYS A 282 9.89 14.73 -10.65
N GLU A 283 10.46 15.69 -11.35
CA GLU A 283 9.78 16.95 -11.65
C GLU A 283 8.59 16.66 -12.58
N ARG A 284 7.46 17.30 -12.28
CA ARG A 284 6.25 17.21 -13.08
C ARG A 284 6.15 18.43 -13.98
N ASP A 285 5.89 18.20 -15.26
CA ASP A 285 5.59 19.25 -16.22
C ASP A 285 4.28 19.95 -15.81
N PRO A 286 4.29 21.26 -15.58
CA PRO A 286 3.13 22.00 -15.05
C PRO A 286 1.99 22.16 -16.07
N ILE A 287 2.21 21.92 -17.36
CA ILE A 287 1.19 22.05 -18.41
C ILE A 287 0.55 20.69 -18.69
N THR A 288 1.37 19.65 -18.77
CA THR A 288 0.92 18.31 -19.18
C THR A 288 0.67 17.37 -17.99
N GLY A 289 1.13 17.73 -16.79
CA GLY A 289 1.03 16.91 -15.59
C GLY A 289 1.85 15.62 -15.66
N ARG A 290 2.75 15.47 -16.65
CA ARG A 290 3.58 14.28 -16.82
C ARG A 290 4.88 14.40 -16.04
N GLU A 291 5.33 13.29 -15.48
CA GLU A 291 6.66 13.22 -14.88
C GLU A 291 7.73 13.34 -15.97
N THR A 292 8.71 14.19 -15.70
CA THR A 292 9.91 14.38 -16.51
C THR A 292 11.06 13.55 -15.93
N ASP A 293 12.15 13.42 -16.69
CA ASP A 293 13.35 12.73 -16.19
C ASP A 293 14.23 13.62 -15.30
N MET A 294 13.86 14.90 -15.11
CA MET A 294 14.53 15.80 -14.18
C MET A 294 14.16 15.47 -12.74
N LEU A 295 15.14 15.47 -11.85
CA LEU A 295 14.93 15.27 -10.42
C LEU A 295 14.79 16.60 -9.70
N VAL A 296 13.93 16.65 -8.70
CA VAL A 296 13.75 17.78 -7.80
C VAL A 296 13.79 17.31 -6.35
N LEU A 297 14.32 18.16 -5.46
CA LEU A 297 14.29 17.90 -4.03
C LEU A 297 13.03 18.52 -3.43
N VAL A 298 12.15 17.66 -2.93
CA VAL A 298 10.98 18.07 -2.16
C VAL A 298 11.38 18.19 -0.71
N ARG A 299 11.16 19.38 -0.14
CA ARG A 299 11.60 19.76 1.20
C ARG A 299 10.40 20.04 2.10
N SER A 300 10.53 19.72 3.37
CA SER A 300 9.56 20.11 4.40
C SER A 300 10.31 20.52 5.67
N LEU A 301 9.90 21.64 6.25
CA LEU A 301 10.27 22.04 7.60
C LEU A 301 9.09 21.76 8.51
N VAL A 302 9.26 20.87 9.48
CA VAL A 302 8.15 20.29 10.24
C VAL A 302 8.41 20.42 11.74
N LEU A 303 7.51 21.08 12.45
CA LEU A 303 7.41 21.00 13.89
C LEU A 303 6.81 19.63 14.27
N VAL A 304 7.56 18.85 15.03
CA VAL A 304 7.08 17.64 15.68
C VAL A 304 6.87 17.96 17.16
N THR A 305 5.63 17.92 17.62
CA THR A 305 5.26 18.27 19.00
C THR A 305 4.43 17.17 19.65
N LEU A 306 4.78 16.83 20.88
CA LEU A 306 3.99 15.97 21.76
C LEU A 306 3.18 16.83 22.73
N LEU A 307 1.87 16.70 22.67
CA LEU A 307 0.94 17.43 23.54
C LEU A 307 0.12 16.45 24.36
N GLN A 308 -0.12 16.81 25.62
CA GLN A 308 -1.11 16.14 26.45
C GLN A 308 -2.49 16.76 26.17
N ILE A 309 -3.49 15.91 25.99
CA ILE A 309 -4.87 16.29 25.72
C ILE A 309 -5.79 15.65 26.77
N ASN A 310 -7.04 16.09 26.81
CA ASN A 310 -8.05 15.45 27.66
C ASN A 310 -8.22 13.99 27.23
N GLY A 311 -7.87 13.05 28.11
CA GLY A 311 -8.00 11.61 27.85
C GLY A 311 -6.84 10.99 27.06
N GLY A 312 -5.71 11.68 26.88
CA GLY A 312 -4.55 11.05 26.23
C GLY A 312 -3.45 12.00 25.75
N PHE A 313 -2.84 11.63 24.62
CA PHE A 313 -1.69 12.33 24.04
C PHE A 313 -1.86 12.47 22.53
N VAL A 314 -1.25 13.51 21.96
CA VAL A 314 -1.17 13.67 20.51
C VAL A 314 0.25 14.03 20.10
N VAL A 315 0.76 13.38 19.07
CA VAL A 315 1.97 13.79 18.35
C VAL A 315 1.56 14.42 17.04
N LEU A 316 1.93 15.68 16.84
CA LEU A 316 1.62 16.45 15.63
C LEU A 316 2.89 16.62 14.80
N PHE A 317 2.74 16.49 13.48
CA PHE A 317 3.69 16.94 12.49
C PHE A 317 3.04 18.09 11.73
N TYR A 318 3.55 19.30 11.95
CA TYR A 318 3.01 20.50 11.35
C TYR A 318 4.06 21.25 10.54
N GLY A 319 3.77 21.51 9.27
CA GLY A 319 4.61 22.29 8.38
C GLY A 319 4.70 23.74 8.86
N ILE A 320 5.92 24.22 9.03
CA ILE A 320 6.20 25.61 9.41
C ILE A 320 6.87 26.35 8.25
N ASP A 321 6.87 27.69 8.32
CA ASP A 321 7.36 28.54 7.24
C ASP A 321 8.85 28.25 6.91
N PRO A 322 9.16 27.87 5.66
CA PRO A 322 10.54 27.66 5.19
C PRO A 322 11.46 28.87 5.34
N ASN A 323 10.91 30.10 5.33
CA ASN A 323 11.69 31.34 5.49
C ASN A 323 12.34 31.47 6.88
N ARG A 324 12.04 30.54 7.79
CA ARG A 324 12.69 30.43 9.10
C ARG A 324 14.04 29.73 9.04
N LEU A 325 14.38 29.07 7.94
CA LEU A 325 15.70 28.46 7.75
C LEU A 325 16.70 29.46 7.18
N GLU A 326 17.96 29.27 7.54
CA GLU A 326 19.07 29.93 6.86
C GLU A 326 19.10 29.52 5.39
N ASP A 327 19.29 30.49 4.50
CA ASP A 327 19.46 30.22 3.08
C ASP A 327 20.74 29.44 2.83
N ARG A 328 20.63 28.38 2.03
CA ARG A 328 21.75 27.50 1.67
C ARG A 328 22.12 27.72 0.20
N ASP A 329 23.40 27.95 -0.05
CA ASP A 329 23.94 27.99 -1.41
C ASP A 329 24.19 26.57 -1.92
N GLU A 330 23.18 25.99 -2.56
CA GLU A 330 23.18 24.60 -3.03
C GLU A 330 23.17 24.49 -4.56
N ALA A 331 22.92 25.58 -5.28
CA ALA A 331 22.59 25.57 -6.71
C ALA A 331 23.67 24.90 -7.56
N ALA A 332 24.94 25.26 -7.36
CA ALA A 332 26.07 24.68 -8.09
C ALA A 332 26.23 23.18 -7.82
N ALA A 333 26.02 22.75 -6.58
CA ALA A 333 26.12 21.34 -6.19
C ALA A 333 24.99 20.50 -6.77
N LEU A 334 23.74 20.99 -6.74
CA LEU A 334 22.58 20.32 -7.32
C LEU A 334 22.68 20.19 -8.84
N ALA A 335 23.11 21.27 -9.52
CA ALA A 335 23.35 21.25 -10.96
C ALA A 335 24.40 20.21 -11.37
N SER A 336 25.45 20.01 -10.55
CA SER A 336 26.52 19.03 -10.83
C SER A 336 26.06 17.56 -10.85
N VAL A 337 24.86 17.29 -10.33
CA VAL A 337 24.26 15.94 -10.23
C VAL A 337 22.91 15.82 -10.93
N GLY A 338 22.57 16.80 -11.78
CA GLY A 338 21.33 16.79 -12.57
C GLY A 338 20.06 16.93 -11.73
N VAL A 339 20.15 17.60 -10.58
CA VAL A 339 19.01 17.94 -9.74
C VAL A 339 18.64 19.40 -9.99
N SER A 340 17.36 19.65 -10.23
CA SER A 340 16.80 20.98 -10.39
C SER A 340 17.02 21.82 -9.13
N ASP A 341 17.44 23.08 -9.29
CA ASP A 341 17.59 24.00 -8.16
C ASP A 341 16.25 24.47 -7.58
N ARG A 342 15.15 24.13 -8.27
CA ARG A 342 13.80 24.54 -7.93
C ARG A 342 13.49 24.12 -6.49
N LYS A 343 13.24 25.11 -5.64
CA LYS A 343 12.84 24.91 -4.25
C LYS A 343 11.37 24.46 -4.19
N VAL A 344 11.11 23.16 -4.06
CA VAL A 344 9.77 22.61 -3.86
C VAL A 344 9.55 22.38 -2.36
N TRP A 345 8.69 23.20 -1.76
CA TRP A 345 8.32 23.08 -0.36
C TRP A 345 6.96 22.40 -0.21
N LEU A 346 6.92 21.35 0.60
CA LEU A 346 5.69 20.64 0.95
C LEU A 346 5.25 21.06 2.35
N ASN A 347 4.05 21.65 2.42
CA ASN A 347 3.36 21.85 3.69
C ASN A 347 2.76 20.51 4.15
N LYS A 348 3.14 20.06 5.34
CA LYS A 348 2.79 18.74 5.88
C LYS A 348 1.89 18.89 7.10
N LEU A 349 0.78 18.17 7.13
CA LEU A 349 -0.01 17.97 8.34
C LEU A 349 -0.30 16.47 8.50
N SER A 350 0.25 15.88 9.56
CA SER A 350 -0.05 14.53 9.98
C SER A 350 -0.04 14.42 11.51
N TRP A 351 -0.81 13.51 12.07
CA TRP A 351 -0.94 13.38 13.52
C TRP A 351 -1.10 11.93 13.96
N CYS A 352 -0.72 11.69 15.21
CA CYS A 352 -0.93 10.44 15.94
C CYS A 352 -1.66 10.79 17.24
N ILE A 353 -2.92 10.37 17.39
CA ILE A 353 -3.64 10.53 18.66
C ILE A 353 -3.56 9.21 19.42
N PHE A 354 -3.30 9.27 20.73
CA PHE A 354 -3.29 8.14 21.65
C PHE A 354 -4.32 8.42 22.74
N GLN A 355 -5.32 7.56 22.88
CA GLN A 355 -6.35 7.68 23.91
C GLN A 355 -6.60 6.30 24.52
N ASP A 356 -6.98 6.29 25.80
CA ASP A 356 -7.37 5.06 26.47
C ASP A 356 -8.76 4.66 25.95
N ALA A 357 -8.93 3.38 25.60
CA ALA A 357 -10.24 2.86 25.23
C ALA A 357 -11.14 2.85 26.48
N GLY A 358 -12.30 3.48 26.41
CA GLY A 358 -13.29 3.44 27.49
C GLY A 358 -13.89 2.04 27.68
N ASP A 359 -14.60 1.82 28.80
CA ASP A 359 -15.30 0.55 29.13
C ASP A 359 -16.46 0.21 28.17
N ALA A 360 -16.87 1.15 27.31
CA ALA A 360 -17.78 0.89 26.21
C ALA A 360 -16.94 0.65 24.95
N ASP A 361 -17.29 -0.37 24.17
CA ASP A 361 -16.67 -0.78 22.89
C ASP A 361 -16.72 0.29 21.77
N GLU A 362 -16.99 1.56 22.14
CA GLU A 362 -16.95 2.73 21.30
C GLU A 362 -15.94 3.74 21.89
N ASP A 363 -14.97 4.12 21.06
CA ASP A 363 -14.04 5.26 21.21
C ASP A 363 -12.84 5.14 22.18
N ILE A 364 -11.57 5.37 21.82
CA ILE A 364 -10.84 5.72 20.59
C ILE A 364 -9.47 5.03 20.74
N GLY A 365 -9.07 4.23 19.75
CA GLY A 365 -7.71 3.66 19.66
C GLY A 365 -6.77 4.60 18.89
N PRO A 366 -5.44 4.39 18.94
CA PRO A 366 -4.50 5.23 18.22
C PRO A 366 -4.88 5.47 16.77
N ALA A 367 -4.95 6.75 16.40
CA ALA A 367 -5.29 7.20 15.07
C ALA A 367 -4.06 7.81 14.40
N PHE A 368 -3.53 7.14 13.38
CA PHE A 368 -2.51 7.68 12.47
C PHE A 368 -3.22 8.34 11.30
N ALA A 369 -3.06 9.66 11.14
CA ALA A 369 -3.71 10.36 10.05
C ALA A 369 -2.77 11.32 9.31
N SER A 370 -3.01 11.46 8.01
CA SER A 370 -2.24 12.32 7.12
C SER A 370 -3.16 12.94 6.07
N THR A 371 -2.89 14.20 5.73
CA THR A 371 -3.53 14.88 4.60
C THR A 371 -2.63 14.78 3.37
N VAL A 372 -3.18 14.42 2.22
CA VAL A 372 -2.48 14.34 0.92
C VAL A 372 -3.34 15.01 -0.15
N SER A 373 -2.75 15.76 -1.08
CA SER A 373 -3.49 16.36 -2.20
C SER A 373 -4.21 15.28 -3.05
N ALA A 374 -5.48 15.52 -3.41
CA ALA A 374 -6.36 14.55 -4.07
C ALA A 374 -6.22 14.50 -5.61
N GLU A 375 -5.35 15.31 -6.22
CA GLU A 375 -5.28 15.41 -7.68
C GLU A 375 -4.58 14.22 -8.35
N GLY A 376 -5.34 13.40 -9.11
CA GLY A 376 -4.86 12.38 -10.05
C GLY A 376 -5.38 10.95 -9.79
N MET A 377 -5.79 10.26 -10.86
CA MET A 377 -6.47 8.94 -10.85
C MET A 377 -5.68 7.76 -10.21
N ASN A 378 -4.38 7.89 -9.97
CA ASN A 378 -3.56 6.89 -9.25
C ASN A 378 -3.27 7.25 -7.79
N ARG A 379 -3.69 8.44 -7.31
CA ARG A 379 -3.43 8.92 -5.94
C ARG A 379 -4.51 8.51 -4.93
N SER A 380 -5.60 7.88 -5.33
CA SER A 380 -6.64 7.41 -4.39
C SER A 380 -6.30 6.08 -3.69
N TYR A 381 -5.34 5.31 -4.23
CA TYR A 381 -4.99 3.96 -3.74
C TYR A 381 -3.61 3.89 -3.09
N TRP A 382 -2.63 4.67 -3.60
CA TRP A 382 -1.24 4.57 -3.14
C TRP A 382 -0.98 5.22 -1.77
N PRO A 383 -1.45 6.45 -1.48
CA PRO A 383 -1.26 7.07 -0.17
C PRO A 383 -1.83 6.24 0.99
N PRO A 384 -3.00 5.54 0.85
CA PRO A 384 -3.45 4.59 1.84
C PRO A 384 -2.51 3.41 2.12
N ILE A 385 -1.93 2.82 1.07
CA ILE A 385 -0.99 1.71 1.23
C ILE A 385 0.30 2.20 1.89
N GLU A 386 0.85 3.33 1.46
CA GLU A 386 2.05 3.92 2.06
C GLU A 386 1.85 4.28 3.52
N LEU A 387 0.69 4.86 3.88
CA LEU A 387 0.38 5.15 5.28
C LEU A 387 0.23 3.86 6.09
N LEU A 388 -0.42 2.83 5.54
CA LEU A 388 -0.58 1.54 6.22
C LEU A 388 0.76 0.86 6.48
N VAL A 389 1.65 0.82 5.48
CA VAL A 389 3.00 0.26 5.63
C VAL A 389 3.83 1.06 6.63
N LEU A 390 3.71 2.40 6.62
CA LEU A 390 4.35 3.26 7.60
C LEU A 390 3.84 2.98 9.02
N SER A 391 2.53 2.81 9.20
CA SER A 391 1.92 2.43 10.47
C SER A 391 2.37 1.05 10.94
N MET A 392 2.52 0.07 10.05
CA MET A 392 3.04 -1.26 10.40
C MET A 392 4.52 -1.21 10.84
N ARG A 393 5.35 -0.40 10.16
CA ARG A 393 6.75 -0.21 10.58
C ARG A 393 6.85 0.52 11.92
N TRP A 394 6.01 1.52 12.13
CA TRP A 394 5.89 2.19 13.42
C TRP A 394 5.48 1.21 14.51
N GLU A 395 4.48 0.37 14.25
CA GLU A 395 4.01 -0.63 15.20
C GLU A 395 5.13 -1.60 15.55
N HIS A 396 5.88 -2.08 14.57
CA HIS A 396 7.03 -2.95 14.82
C HIS A 396 8.11 -2.27 15.69
N GLU A 397 8.40 -1.00 15.43
CA GLU A 397 9.43 -0.24 16.16
C GLU A 397 9.01 0.13 17.59
N VAL A 398 7.71 0.35 17.83
CA VAL A 398 7.16 0.84 19.12
C VAL A 398 6.65 -0.29 20.01
N ILE A 399 5.98 -1.28 19.42
CA ILE A 399 5.38 -2.42 20.13
C ILE A 399 6.35 -3.60 20.16
N GLY A 400 7.11 -3.80 19.08
CA GLY A 400 7.99 -4.94 18.88
C GLY A 400 7.41 -5.99 17.92
N PRO A 401 8.17 -7.07 17.66
CA PRO A 401 7.72 -8.15 16.79
C PRO A 401 6.55 -8.91 17.43
N VAL A 402 5.49 -9.13 16.65
CA VAL A 402 4.30 -9.92 17.06
C VAL A 402 4.64 -11.40 17.26
N PHE A 403 5.67 -11.90 16.57
CA PHE A 403 6.20 -13.24 16.73
C PHE A 403 7.73 -13.20 16.70
N THR A 404 8.36 -13.88 17.64
CA THR A 404 9.79 -14.16 17.60
C THR A 404 9.98 -15.60 17.13
N LEU A 405 10.80 -15.81 16.10
CA LEU A 405 11.21 -17.15 15.71
C LEU A 405 12.25 -17.61 16.74
N GLY A 406 11.89 -18.57 17.58
CA GLY A 406 12.80 -19.16 18.55
C GLY A 406 14.07 -19.64 17.84
N SER A 407 15.22 -19.08 18.24
CA SER A 407 16.53 -19.56 17.81
C SER A 407 16.71 -20.98 18.38
N LYS A 408 16.96 -21.95 17.51
CA LYS A 408 17.13 -23.37 17.86
C LYS A 408 18.44 -23.68 18.64
N ASN A 409 19.13 -22.66 19.14
CA ASN A 409 20.42 -22.78 19.81
C ASN A 409 20.38 -22.51 21.32
N ASP A 410 19.20 -22.44 21.94
CA ASP A 410 19.08 -22.41 23.41
C ASP A 410 18.74 -23.81 23.93
N PRO A 411 19.69 -24.56 24.51
CA PRO A 411 19.44 -25.87 25.12
C PRO A 411 18.91 -25.74 26.56
N GLU A 412 18.08 -24.74 26.85
CA GLU A 412 17.41 -24.56 28.15
C GLU A 412 15.95 -24.15 27.95
N LEU A 413 15.14 -25.01 27.32
CA LEU A 413 13.68 -24.91 27.43
C LEU A 413 13.04 -26.28 27.18
N MET A 414 13.44 -27.24 28.01
CA MET A 414 12.70 -28.47 28.27
C MET A 414 12.64 -28.65 29.78
N THR A 415 11.75 -27.87 30.43
CA THR A 415 10.99 -28.18 31.66
C THR A 415 10.65 -26.90 32.44
N SER A 416 9.55 -26.23 32.11
CA SER A 416 8.61 -25.63 33.07
C SER A 416 7.51 -24.86 32.33
N GLU A 417 6.31 -24.91 32.89
CA GLU A 417 5.08 -24.19 32.54
C GLU A 417 5.26 -22.69 32.19
N PRO A 418 4.28 -22.06 31.50
CA PRO A 418 4.47 -20.76 30.85
C PRO A 418 4.58 -19.64 31.90
N ALA A 419 5.80 -19.26 32.21
CA ALA A 419 6.06 -18.03 32.95
C ALA A 419 5.72 -16.84 32.06
N CYS A 420 4.77 -16.02 32.54
CA CYS A 420 4.54 -14.65 32.11
C CYS A 420 5.88 -13.97 31.82
N ALA A 421 6.03 -13.43 30.60
CA ALA A 421 7.18 -12.64 30.21
C ALA A 421 7.35 -11.49 31.22
N VAL A 422 8.38 -11.62 32.05
CA VAL A 422 8.83 -10.59 32.98
C VAL A 422 9.31 -9.41 32.15
N LEU A 423 8.62 -8.29 32.31
CA LEU A 423 9.02 -6.95 31.85
C LEU A 423 10.50 -6.69 32.16
N PRO A 424 11.32 -6.19 31.22
CA PRO A 424 12.62 -5.68 31.57
C PRO A 424 12.46 -4.51 32.54
N GLN A 425 13.20 -4.58 33.63
CA GLN A 425 13.15 -3.69 34.78
C GLN A 425 13.25 -2.22 34.38
N ARG A 426 12.45 -1.40 35.09
CA ARG A 426 12.47 0.07 35.16
C ARG A 426 13.88 0.64 34.91
N LEU A 427 14.09 1.21 33.73
CA LEU A 427 14.99 2.35 33.59
C LEU A 427 14.20 3.58 34.04
N SER A 428 14.41 3.98 35.29
CA SER A 428 13.94 5.26 35.81
C SER A 428 14.66 6.39 35.08
N VAL A 429 14.10 6.86 33.97
CA VAL A 429 14.40 8.20 33.46
C VAL A 429 13.59 9.17 34.32
N GLN A 430 14.26 9.85 35.24
CA GLN A 430 13.67 10.94 36.00
C GLN A 430 13.37 12.09 35.03
N PHE A 431 12.11 12.28 34.67
CA PHE A 431 11.64 13.57 34.16
C PHE A 431 11.61 14.54 35.34
N GLY A 432 12.23 15.71 35.16
CA GLY A 432 12.23 16.79 36.14
C GLY A 432 10.82 17.17 36.57
N SER A 433 10.67 17.57 37.82
CA SER A 433 9.42 17.95 38.46
C SER A 433 8.62 18.95 37.62
N TRP A 434 7.44 18.54 37.18
CA TRP A 434 6.44 19.40 36.53
C TRP A 434 5.75 20.25 37.61
N THR A 435 6.04 21.55 37.64
CA THR A 435 5.23 22.52 38.38
C THR A 435 4.16 23.09 37.45
N PRO A 436 2.86 22.92 37.75
CA PRO A 436 1.81 23.59 36.98
C PRO A 436 1.87 25.10 37.23
N PHE A 437 1.98 25.90 36.16
CA PHE A 437 1.77 27.34 36.24
C PHE A 437 0.26 27.63 36.34
N PRO A 438 -0.14 28.65 37.13
CA PRO A 438 -1.54 28.93 37.39
C PRO A 438 -2.25 29.47 36.14
N THR A 439 -3.43 28.92 35.90
CA THR A 439 -4.42 29.39 34.92
C THR A 439 -4.79 30.84 35.20
N ALA A 440 -4.50 31.74 34.26
CA ALA A 440 -5.02 33.10 34.25
C ALA A 440 -6.40 33.11 33.54
N PRO A 441 -7.36 33.92 34.01
CA PRO A 441 -8.72 33.92 33.49
C PRO A 441 -8.83 34.58 32.11
N HIS A 442 -9.71 34.01 31.28
CA HIS A 442 -10.15 34.53 30.00
C HIS A 442 -10.77 35.93 30.11
N ASP A 443 -10.26 36.88 29.34
CA ASP A 443 -10.95 38.13 29.02
C ASP A 443 -11.23 38.15 27.49
N PRO A 444 -12.50 38.04 27.06
CA PRO A 444 -12.87 37.96 25.65
C PRO A 444 -13.18 39.37 25.12
N SER A 445 -12.19 40.24 25.07
CA SER A 445 -12.26 41.47 24.29
C SER A 445 -10.85 41.97 24.01
N VAL A 446 -10.64 42.56 22.84
CA VAL A 446 -9.34 42.96 22.26
C VAL A 446 -8.64 41.83 21.51
N PHE A 447 -8.98 41.67 20.24
CA PHE A 447 -8.04 41.76 19.11
C PHE A 447 -8.84 41.62 17.81
N GLY A 448 -9.30 42.77 17.29
CA GLY A 448 -9.61 42.88 15.88
C GLY A 448 -8.31 42.96 15.10
N PHE A 449 -8.05 41.98 14.23
CA PHE A 449 -7.09 42.14 13.16
C PHE A 449 -7.68 41.66 11.83
N ARG A 450 -7.55 42.58 10.88
CA ARG A 450 -8.02 42.60 9.50
C ARG A 450 -7.86 41.27 8.76
N ASP A 451 -8.97 40.87 8.14
CA ASP A 451 -9.00 40.13 6.88
C ASP A 451 -8.00 40.71 5.88
N GLY A 452 -7.14 39.86 5.31
CA GLY A 452 -6.22 40.31 4.28
C GLY A 452 -5.08 39.38 3.96
N THR A 453 -5.33 38.08 3.81
CA THR A 453 -4.36 37.17 3.18
C THR A 453 -5.07 36.11 2.34
N LYS A 454 -5.59 36.55 1.18
CA LYS A 454 -5.74 35.66 0.03
C LYS A 454 -4.33 35.27 -0.42
N TRP A 455 -3.88 34.09 -0.01
CA TRP A 455 -2.73 33.45 -0.63
C TRP A 455 -3.22 32.48 -1.69
N SER A 456 -2.55 32.57 -2.83
CA SER A 456 -2.77 31.82 -4.06
C SER A 456 -3.06 30.35 -3.80
N GLU A 457 -4.10 29.87 -4.48
CA GLU A 457 -4.33 28.48 -4.81
C GLU A 457 -3.00 27.77 -5.12
N PRO A 458 -2.80 26.52 -4.65
CA PRO A 458 -1.75 25.70 -5.22
C PRO A 458 -2.16 25.37 -6.65
N CYS A 459 -1.66 26.13 -7.62
CA CYS A 459 -1.59 25.65 -9.00
C CYS A 459 -0.56 24.50 -9.02
N PHE A 460 -1.03 23.27 -9.17
CA PHE A 460 -0.22 22.09 -9.49
C PHE A 460 -0.61 21.52 -10.84
#